data_AF-A0A1W9PV20-F1
#
_entry.id   AF-A0A1W9PV20-F1
#
_cell.length_a   1.000
_cell.length_b   1.000
_cell.length_c   1.000
_cell.angle_alpha   90.00
_cell.angle_beta   90.00
_cell.angle_gamma   90.00
#
_symmetry.space_group_name_H-M   'P 1'
#
loop_
_entity.id
_entity.type
_entity.pdbx_description
1 polymer ?
#
loop_
_entity_poly.entity_id
_entity_poly.type
_entity_poly.pdbx_seq_one_letter_code
_entity_poly.pdbx_strand_id
1 'polypeptide(L)'
;MPGMRKCFLVAFILVIVDILSGCGVKTSSQSFLREDTELGFVQRVAVLPFENHSKDEFAAARARDFTITQGLAMGLFDIVDKGLVDSVLQEEVIEPGAPLDESMTKRLGQRLKVQAILLGAWKRLLSVETLVRPGAP
;
A
#
# COMPACT_ATOMS: atom_id res chain seq x y z
N MET A 1 42.17 11.85 42.41
CA MET A 1 42.09 11.52 40.97
C MET A 1 40.63 11.23 40.57
N PRO A 2 39.80 12.25 40.28
CA PRO A 2 38.37 12.08 39.99
C PRO A 2 38.00 12.11 38.49
N GLY A 3 38.97 12.26 37.58
CA GLY A 3 38.73 12.43 36.13
C GLY A 3 38.39 11.14 35.36
N MET A 4 38.95 9.99 35.76
CA MET A 4 38.85 8.75 34.98
C MET A 4 37.47 8.09 35.02
N ARG A 5 36.72 8.28 36.12
CA ARG A 5 35.33 7.78 36.25
C ARG A 5 34.35 8.54 35.35
N LYS A 6 34.61 9.83 35.08
CA LYS A 6 33.74 10.69 34.26
C LYS A 6 33.89 10.36 32.78
N CYS A 7 35.11 10.10 32.30
CA CYS A 7 35.34 9.65 30.93
C CYS A 7 34.70 8.29 30.64
N PHE A 8 34.76 7.35 31.60
CA PHE A 8 34.12 6.04 31.47
C PHE A 8 32.59 6.14 31.43
N LEU A 9 32.02 7.03 32.25
CA LEU A 9 30.58 7.26 32.29
C LEU A 9 30.07 7.95 31.01
N VAL A 10 30.85 8.88 30.44
CA VAL A 10 30.52 9.53 29.16
C VAL A 10 30.60 8.53 28.00
N ALA A 11 31.60 7.65 27.98
CA ALA A 11 31.71 6.59 26.97
C ALA A 11 30.52 5.62 27.05
N PHE A 12 30.08 5.27 28.25
CA PHE A 12 28.93 4.39 28.46
C PHE A 12 27.60 5.01 27.99
N ILE A 13 27.43 6.33 28.20
CA ILE A 13 26.25 7.06 27.71
C ILE A 13 26.22 7.14 26.18
N LEU A 14 27.37 7.37 25.53
CA LEU A 14 27.46 7.40 24.07
C LEU A 14 27.05 6.07 23.43
N VAL A 15 27.51 4.95 24.00
CA VAL A 15 27.15 3.60 23.53
C VAL A 15 25.65 3.33 23.66
N ILE A 16 25.00 3.82 24.72
CA ILE A 16 23.55 3.65 24.90
C ILE A 16 22.75 4.45 23.85
N VAL A 17 23.22 5.65 23.47
CA VAL A 17 22.59 6.49 22.45
C VAL A 17 22.68 5.86 21.06
N ASP A 18 23.81 5.22 20.73
CA ASP A 18 23.96 4.48 19.47
C ASP A 18 23.02 3.27 19.38
N ILE A 19 22.79 2.55 20.49
CA ILE A 19 21.89 1.38 20.53
C ILE A 19 20.42 1.81 20.34
N LEU A 20 20.02 3.00 20.79
CA LEU A 20 18.65 3.52 20.66
C LEU A 20 18.34 4.06 19.25
N SER A 21 19.35 4.22 18.39
CA SER A 21 19.18 4.77 17.04
C SER A 21 18.84 3.71 15.97
N GLY A 22 18.72 2.44 16.37
CA GLY A 22 18.42 1.34 15.47
C GLY A 22 16.97 0.85 15.56
N CYS A 23 16.04 1.47 14.82
CA CYS A 23 15.05 0.73 14.02
C CYS A 23 14.20 1.68 13.16
N GLY A 24 14.52 1.75 11.88
CA GLY A 24 13.63 2.23 10.84
C GLY A 24 13.63 1.19 9.74
N VAL A 25 12.99 0.05 9.98
CA VAL A 25 12.75 -0.97 8.94
C VAL A 25 11.94 -0.28 7.84
N LYS A 26 12.64 0.10 6.77
CA LYS A 26 12.02 0.64 5.57
C LYS A 26 11.46 -0.55 4.82
N THR A 27 10.24 -0.96 5.16
CA THR A 27 9.45 -1.87 4.34
C THR A 27 9.37 -1.21 2.96
N SER A 28 10.09 -1.78 2.00
CA SER A 28 10.16 -1.28 0.63
C SER A 28 8.84 -1.59 -0.09
N SER A 29 7.79 -0.81 0.21
CA SER A 29 6.71 -0.61 -0.75
C SER A 29 7.30 0.22 -1.89
N GLN A 30 7.50 -0.39 -3.06
CA GLN A 30 7.96 0.33 -4.24
C GLN A 30 6.88 1.35 -4.64
N SER A 31 7.06 2.60 -4.23
CA SER A 31 6.23 3.71 -4.64
C SER A 31 6.95 4.44 -5.78
N PHE A 32 6.48 4.25 -7.01
CA PHE A 32 6.96 5.02 -8.15
C PHE A 32 6.23 6.38 -8.14
N LEU A 33 6.81 7.34 -7.43
CA LEU A 33 6.40 8.75 -7.53
C LEU A 33 7.27 9.45 -8.55
N ARG A 34 6.64 10.17 -9.48
CA ARG A 34 7.34 11.13 -10.32
C ARG A 34 7.65 12.36 -9.45
N GLU A 35 8.86 12.89 -9.59
CA GLU A 35 9.42 13.96 -8.74
C GLU A 35 8.64 15.30 -8.81
N ASP A 36 7.66 15.42 -9.70
CA ASP A 36 6.82 16.60 -9.95
C ASP A 36 5.37 16.48 -9.43
N THR A 37 5.01 15.40 -8.73
CA THR A 37 3.62 15.17 -8.28
C THR A 37 3.42 15.58 -6.81
N GLU A 38 2.72 16.69 -6.58
CA GLU A 38 2.27 17.07 -5.23
C GLU A 38 1.20 16.08 -4.73
N LEU A 39 1.56 15.24 -3.75
CA LEU A 39 0.64 14.28 -3.11
C LEU A 39 -0.57 14.92 -2.40
N GLY A 40 -0.59 16.26 -2.26
CA GLY A 40 -1.75 17.01 -1.78
C GLY A 40 -2.94 17.03 -2.76
N PHE A 41 -2.79 16.46 -3.97
CA PHE A 41 -3.79 16.53 -5.04
C PHE A 41 -4.73 15.32 -5.14
N VAL A 42 -4.45 14.20 -4.46
CA VAL A 42 -5.33 13.02 -4.53
C VAL A 42 -6.49 13.21 -3.56
N GLN A 43 -7.62 13.72 -4.06
CA GLN A 43 -8.83 13.93 -3.26
C GLN A 43 -9.83 12.80 -3.43
N ARG A 44 -9.89 12.17 -4.61
CA ARG A 44 -10.85 11.13 -4.96
C ARG A 44 -10.19 9.90 -5.57
N VAL A 45 -10.52 8.73 -5.03
CA VAL A 45 -9.92 7.44 -5.38
C VAL A 45 -11.00 6.42 -5.74
N ALA A 46 -10.80 5.67 -6.81
CA ALA A 46 -11.62 4.51 -7.15
C ALA A 46 -10.91 3.22 -6.75
N VAL A 47 -11.64 2.32 -6.08
CA VAL A 47 -11.13 0.97 -5.73
C VAL A 47 -11.72 -0.04 -6.71
N LEU A 48 -10.87 -0.59 -7.58
CA LEU A 48 -11.28 -1.58 -8.57
C LEU A 48 -11.47 -2.96 -7.92
N PRO A 49 -12.26 -3.85 -8.55
CA PRO A 49 -12.34 -5.24 -8.16
C PRO A 49 -10.96 -5.89 -8.06
N PHE A 50 -10.68 -6.51 -6.92
CA PHE A 50 -9.41 -7.21 -6.72
C PHE A 50 -9.41 -8.54 -7.47
N GLU A 51 -8.26 -8.89 -8.04
CA GLU A 51 -8.08 -10.19 -8.68
C GLU A 51 -8.08 -11.30 -7.64
N ASN A 52 -8.80 -12.39 -7.86
CA ASN A 52 -8.89 -13.49 -6.90
C ASN A 52 -8.01 -14.67 -7.31
N HIS A 53 -6.90 -14.84 -6.59
CA HIS A 53 -5.98 -15.98 -6.75
C HIS A 53 -6.18 -17.04 -5.64
N SER A 54 -7.37 -17.08 -5.05
CA SER A 54 -7.70 -18.00 -3.95
C SER A 54 -8.87 -18.92 -4.31
N LYS A 55 -9.04 -19.99 -3.53
CA LYS A 55 -10.19 -20.90 -3.67
C LYS A 55 -11.50 -20.33 -3.12
N ASP A 56 -11.45 -19.20 -2.41
CA ASP A 56 -12.63 -18.56 -1.84
C ASP A 56 -13.08 -17.44 -2.78
N GLU A 57 -14.19 -17.67 -3.46
CA GLU A 57 -14.76 -16.77 -4.47
C GLU A 57 -15.05 -15.36 -3.92
N PHE A 58 -15.34 -15.24 -2.62
CA PHE A 58 -15.72 -13.97 -1.99
C PHE A 58 -14.55 -13.25 -1.32
N ALA A 59 -13.36 -13.87 -1.26
CA ALA A 59 -12.25 -13.29 -0.52
C ALA A 59 -11.77 -11.97 -1.11
N ALA A 60 -11.70 -11.86 -2.44
CA ALA A 60 -11.33 -10.63 -3.12
C ALA A 60 -12.38 -9.52 -2.94
N ALA A 61 -13.67 -9.85 -3.01
CA ALA A 61 -14.76 -8.91 -2.78
C ALA A 61 -14.77 -8.39 -1.33
N ARG A 62 -14.56 -9.27 -0.35
CA ARG A 62 -14.46 -8.89 1.07
C ARG A 62 -13.24 -8.01 1.34
N ALA A 63 -12.10 -8.34 0.72
CA ALA A 63 -10.90 -7.52 0.82
C ALA A 63 -11.14 -6.12 0.23
N ARG A 64 -11.84 -6.01 -0.91
CA ARG A 64 -12.24 -4.72 -1.49
C ARG A 64 -13.12 -3.92 -0.53
N ASP A 65 -14.16 -4.54 0.03
CA ASP A 65 -15.07 -3.87 0.97
C ASP A 65 -14.32 -3.40 2.23
N PHE A 66 -13.38 -4.20 2.73
CA PHE A 66 -12.51 -3.81 3.85
C PHE A 66 -11.63 -2.60 3.49
N THR A 67 -10.99 -2.61 2.31
CA THR A 67 -10.16 -1.50 1.84
C THR A 67 -10.98 -0.21 1.67
N ILE A 68 -12.18 -0.29 1.10
CA ILE A 68 -13.09 0.85 0.98
C ILE A 68 -13.46 1.37 2.37
N THR A 69 -13.82 0.47 3.29
CA THR A 69 -14.22 0.85 4.66
C THR A 69 -13.06 1.52 5.41
N GLN A 70 -11.86 0.96 5.35
CA GLN A 70 -10.66 1.54 5.98
C GLN A 70 -10.31 2.89 5.34
N GLY A 71 -10.40 2.98 4.01
CA GLY A 71 -10.15 4.22 3.28
C GLY A 71 -11.10 5.35 3.68
N LEU A 72 -12.41 5.05 3.78
CA LEU A 72 -13.41 6.00 4.27
C LEU A 72 -13.18 6.35 5.75
N ALA A 73 -12.82 5.37 6.59
CA ALA A 73 -12.56 5.58 8.02
C ALA A 73 -11.34 6.49 8.27
N MET A 74 -10.33 6.45 7.41
CA MET A 74 -9.18 7.35 7.48
C MET A 74 -9.54 8.80 7.14
N GLY A 75 -10.62 9.03 6.36
CA GLY A 75 -11.08 10.37 5.99
C GLY A 75 -10.10 11.15 5.11
N LEU A 76 -9.07 10.49 4.58
CA LEU A 76 -8.02 11.12 3.77
C LEU A 76 -8.41 11.28 2.30
N PHE A 77 -9.33 10.44 1.81
CA PHE A 77 -9.74 10.37 0.41
C PHE A 77 -11.25 10.19 0.29
N ASP A 78 -11.86 10.83 -0.71
CA ASP A 78 -13.22 10.57 -1.17
C ASP A 78 -13.21 9.28 -2.02
N ILE A 79 -13.91 8.24 -1.57
CA ILE A 79 -13.91 6.95 -2.28
C ILE A 79 -15.15 6.85 -3.14
N VAL A 80 -14.95 6.57 -4.43
CA VAL A 80 -16.04 6.39 -5.39
C VAL A 80 -16.90 5.18 -5.02
N ASP A 81 -18.21 5.32 -5.14
CA ASP A 81 -19.17 4.24 -4.93
C ASP A 81 -18.81 3.01 -5.76
N LYS A 82 -18.86 1.84 -5.11
CA LYS A 82 -18.45 0.58 -5.74
C LYS A 82 -19.35 0.21 -6.92
N GLY A 83 -20.65 0.50 -6.85
CA GLY A 83 -21.59 0.23 -7.93
C GLY A 83 -21.29 1.07 -9.16
N LEU A 84 -20.96 2.36 -8.99
CA LEU A 84 -20.54 3.23 -10.09
C LEU A 84 -19.26 2.72 -10.76
N VAL A 85 -18.27 2.30 -9.97
CA VAL A 85 -17.04 1.68 -10.51
C VAL A 85 -17.36 0.43 -11.32
N ASP A 86 -18.21 -0.45 -10.77
CA ASP A 86 -18.55 -1.73 -11.41
C ASP A 86 -19.35 -1.50 -12.71
N SER A 87 -20.25 -0.52 -12.76
CA SER A 87 -20.97 -0.14 -13.98
C SER A 87 -20.03 0.38 -15.07
N VAL A 88 -19.08 1.26 -14.74
CA VAL A 88 -18.13 1.79 -15.72
C VAL A 88 -17.20 0.71 -16.27
N LEU A 89 -16.75 -0.23 -15.42
CA LEU A 89 -15.94 -1.36 -15.86
C LEU A 89 -16.72 -2.28 -16.81
N GLN A 90 -18.00 -2.51 -16.53
CA GLN A 90 -18.88 -3.30 -17.39
C GLN A 90 -19.10 -2.63 -18.75
N GLU A 91 -19.29 -1.31 -18.77
CA GLU A 91 -19.43 -0.53 -20.02
C GLU A 91 -18.17 -0.57 -20.90
N GLU A 92 -16.99 -0.56 -20.29
CA GLU A 92 -15.70 -0.61 -20.99
C GLU A 92 -15.23 -2.07 -21.27
N VAL A 93 -16.05 -3.08 -20.91
CA VAL A 93 -15.76 -4.52 -21.08
C VAL A 93 -14.43 -4.93 -20.44
N ILE A 94 -14.17 -4.40 -19.24
CA ILE A 94 -12.94 -4.64 -18.49
C ILE A 94 -13.22 -5.72 -17.43
N GLU A 95 -12.51 -6.85 -17.54
CA GLU A 95 -12.58 -7.89 -16.52
C GLU A 95 -11.82 -7.48 -15.25
N PRO A 96 -12.30 -7.88 -14.05
CA PRO A 96 -11.57 -7.75 -12.80
C PRO A 96 -10.14 -8.31 -12.90
N GLY A 97 -9.13 -7.50 -12.58
CA GLY A 97 -7.73 -7.91 -12.64
C GLY A 97 -7.10 -7.87 -14.04
N ALA A 98 -7.83 -7.44 -15.07
CA ALA A 98 -7.25 -7.23 -16.39
C ALA A 98 -6.11 -6.20 -16.34
N PRO A 99 -5.02 -6.41 -17.10
CA PRO A 99 -3.92 -5.45 -17.17
C PRO A 99 -4.44 -4.12 -17.74
N LEU A 100 -4.33 -3.06 -16.96
CA LEU A 100 -4.70 -1.72 -17.38
C LEU A 100 -3.52 -1.06 -18.08
N ASP A 101 -3.69 -0.78 -19.37
CA ASP A 101 -2.78 0.08 -20.12
C ASP A 101 -2.91 1.55 -19.67
N GLU A 102 -1.90 2.37 -19.94
CA GLU A 102 -1.90 3.80 -19.56
C GLU A 102 -3.10 4.54 -20.17
N SER A 103 -3.41 4.21 -21.43
CA SER A 103 -4.56 4.76 -22.15
C SER A 103 -5.90 4.41 -21.49
N MET A 104 -6.03 3.18 -21.00
CA MET A 104 -7.21 2.68 -20.29
C MET A 104 -7.35 3.35 -18.93
N THR A 105 -6.24 3.44 -18.18
CA THR A 105 -6.19 4.05 -16.85
C THR A 105 -6.60 5.52 -16.90
N LYS A 106 -6.12 6.28 -17.90
CA LYS A 106 -6.53 7.68 -18.11
C LYS A 106 -8.02 7.82 -18.42
N ARG A 107 -8.57 6.95 -19.28
CA ARG A 107 -10.00 6.96 -19.62
C ARG A 107 -10.87 6.65 -18.40
N LEU A 108 -10.53 5.60 -17.64
CA LEU A 108 -11.18 5.26 -16.37
C LEU A 108 -11.12 6.42 -15.37
N GLY A 109 -9.94 7.05 -15.23
CA GLY A 109 -9.74 8.21 -14.38
C GLY A 109 -10.67 9.37 -14.74
N GLN A 110 -10.81 9.68 -16.03
CA GLN A 110 -11.70 10.73 -16.53
C GLN A 110 -13.19 10.39 -16.32
N ARG A 111 -13.60 9.15 -16.61
CA ARG A 111 -15.00 8.71 -16.44
C ARG A 111 -15.44 8.71 -14.98
N LEU A 112 -14.61 8.15 -14.11
CA LEU A 112 -14.87 8.07 -12.67
C LEU A 112 -14.54 9.39 -11.95
N LYS A 113 -13.95 10.36 -12.66
CA LYS A 113 -13.49 11.65 -12.13
C LYS A 113 -12.56 11.48 -10.91
N VAL A 114 -11.64 10.53 -11.00
CA VAL A 114 -10.68 10.19 -9.93
C VAL A 114 -9.27 10.59 -10.30
N GLN A 115 -8.45 10.86 -9.28
CA GLN A 115 -7.05 11.20 -9.46
C GLN A 115 -6.16 9.96 -9.31
N ALA A 116 -6.63 8.98 -8.54
CA ALA A 116 -5.94 7.71 -8.35
C ALA A 116 -6.91 6.53 -8.43
N ILE A 117 -6.35 5.40 -8.87
CA ILE A 117 -7.04 4.13 -8.99
C ILE A 117 -6.28 3.11 -8.13
N LEU A 118 -6.99 2.44 -7.24
CA LEU A 118 -6.44 1.40 -6.39
C LEU A 118 -6.70 0.03 -7.02
N LEU A 119 -5.61 -0.63 -7.39
CA LEU A 119 -5.58 -1.99 -7.91
C LEU A 119 -5.08 -2.94 -6.82
N GLY A 120 -5.58 -4.16 -6.82
CA GLY A 120 -5.18 -5.15 -5.83
C GLY A 120 -5.42 -6.57 -6.32
N ALA A 121 -4.69 -7.50 -5.74
CA ALA A 121 -4.86 -8.93 -5.96
C ALA A 121 -4.90 -9.62 -4.59
N TRP A 122 -5.86 -10.52 -4.42
CA TRP A 122 -5.99 -11.35 -3.25
C TRP A 122 -5.39 -12.72 -3.52
N LYS A 123 -4.31 -13.05 -2.82
CA LYS A 123 -3.68 -14.38 -2.89
C LYS A 123 -3.68 -15.03 -1.52
N ARG A 124 -4.19 -16.25 -1.44
CA ARG A 124 -4.01 -17.08 -0.25
C ARG A 124 -2.58 -17.60 -0.24
N LEU A 125 -1.76 -17.15 0.70
CA LEU A 125 -0.48 -17.78 0.99
C LEU A 125 -0.75 -19.15 1.63
N LEU A 126 -0.56 -20.22 0.86
CA LEU A 126 -0.32 -21.53 1.43
C LEU A 126 1.09 -21.48 2.04
N SER A 127 1.14 -21.54 3.37
CA SER A 127 2.34 -21.45 4.22
C SER A 127 2.98 -20.06 4.32
N VAL A 128 2.97 -19.52 5.54
CA VAL A 128 3.69 -18.32 5.98
C VAL A 128 5.22 -18.58 6.12
N GLU A 129 5.68 -19.79 5.76
CA GLU A 129 7.01 -20.29 6.10
C GLU A 129 8.14 -19.84 5.15
N THR A 130 7.87 -19.08 4.10
CA THR A 130 8.88 -18.69 3.10
C THR A 130 9.29 -17.20 3.12
N LEU A 131 8.81 -16.40 4.08
CA LEU A 131 9.29 -15.01 4.26
C LEU A 131 10.42 -14.84 5.29
N VAL A 132 10.97 -15.92 5.83
CA VAL A 132 12.27 -15.89 6.52
C VAL A 132 13.28 -16.56 5.61
N ARG A 133 13.97 -15.77 4.77
CA ARG A 133 15.20 -16.24 4.11
C ARG A 133 16.20 -16.63 5.21
N PRO A 134 16.62 -17.90 5.34
CA PRO A 134 17.82 -18.22 6.08
C PRO A 134 19.03 -17.76 5.25
N GLY A 135 20.01 -17.17 5.94
CA GLY A 135 21.36 -16.82 5.49
C GLY A 135 21.70 -16.93 4.01
N ALA A 136 21.99 -15.79 3.39
CA ALA A 136 22.93 -15.77 2.27
C ALA A 136 24.37 -15.59 2.84
N PRO A 137 25.36 -16.34 2.33
CA PRO A 137 26.76 -16.34 2.78
C PRO A 137 27.50 -15.04 2.45
#